data_AF-A0A1I7SFZ0-F1
#
_entry.id   AF-A0A1I7SFZ0-F1
#
_cell.length_a   1.000
_cell.length_b   1.000
_cell.length_c   1.000
_cell.angle_alpha   90.00
_cell.angle_beta   90.00
_cell.angle_gamma   90.00
#
_symmetry.space_group_name_H-M   'P 1'
#
loop_
_entity.id
_entity.type
_entity.pdbx_description
1 polymer ?
#
loop_
_entity_poly.entity_id
_entity_poly.type
_entity_poly.pdbx_seq_one_letter_code
_entity_poly.pdbx_strand_id
1 'polypeptide(L)'
;MLNYFLSLTFTGLVAAEYLDFTPRNYDVRATGTLYCEDTSETHKASIILADIDSLYVSLPSVLYDDILNWTVAGKDGKFDIYGTEWGFTKFEPVLYIAHHCGDWKNILQSRVVLDQKYVFYKSDEFKLVFNESIDLYNNNIGDYYEEDIYPPLDKKKGYF
;
A
#
# COMPACT_ATOMS: atom_id res chain seq x y z
N MET A 1 -73.47 2.72 4.48
CA MET A 1 -72.41 3.72 4.28
C MET A 1 -71.22 3.28 5.13
N LEU A 2 -70.42 2.36 4.59
CA LEU A 2 -69.13 2.58 3.92
C LEU A 2 -67.99 2.75 4.94
N ASN A 3 -67.18 1.70 4.99
CA ASN A 3 -65.95 1.45 5.74
C ASN A 3 -64.92 2.59 5.64
N TYR A 4 -63.93 2.64 6.53
CA TYR A 4 -62.49 2.58 6.20
C TYR A 4 -61.65 2.68 7.48
N PHE A 5 -61.09 1.55 7.91
CA PHE A 5 -59.96 1.48 8.84
C PHE A 5 -58.69 1.88 8.07
N LEU A 6 -58.00 2.95 8.50
CA LEU A 6 -56.64 3.25 8.05
C LEU A 6 -55.67 2.90 9.18
N SER A 7 -55.16 1.67 9.15
CA SER A 7 -53.98 1.28 9.92
C SER A 7 -52.75 1.56 9.06
N LEU A 8 -52.00 2.60 9.39
CA LEU A 8 -50.69 2.88 8.78
C LEU A 8 -49.64 2.05 9.53
N THR A 9 -49.34 0.85 9.03
CA THR A 9 -48.13 0.13 9.46
C THR A 9 -46.96 0.63 8.62
N PHE A 10 -46.16 1.51 9.20
CA PHE A 10 -44.89 1.94 8.64
C PHE A 10 -43.88 0.81 8.83
N THR A 11 -43.81 -0.13 7.88
CA THR A 11 -42.74 -1.12 7.83
C THR A 11 -41.48 -0.40 7.36
N GLY A 12 -40.72 0.16 8.30
CA GLY A 12 -39.36 0.59 8.05
C GLY A 12 -38.52 -0.62 7.69
N LEU A 13 -38.24 -0.83 6.41
CA LEU A 13 -37.12 -1.67 5.99
C LEU A 13 -35.85 -0.93 6.41
N VAL A 14 -35.28 -1.32 7.55
CA VAL A 14 -33.89 -1.01 7.84
C VAL A 14 -33.09 -1.95 6.93
N ALA A 15 -32.59 -1.42 5.81
CA ALA A 15 -31.55 -2.10 5.08
C ALA A 15 -30.33 -2.11 6.00
N ALA A 16 -30.15 -3.21 6.73
CA ALA A 16 -28.88 -3.50 7.37
C ALA A 16 -27.90 -3.71 6.22
N GLU A 17 -27.11 -2.69 5.91
CA GLU A 17 -25.89 -2.86 5.12
C GLU A 17 -25.01 -3.82 5.93
N TYR A 18 -25.07 -5.09 5.57
CA TYR A 18 -24.23 -6.11 6.17
C TYR A 18 -22.79 -5.77 5.82
N LEU A 19 -22.04 -5.33 6.83
CA LEU A 19 -20.58 -5.34 6.76
C LEU A 19 -20.16 -6.80 6.51
N ASP A 20 -19.63 -7.05 5.32
CA ASP A 20 -19.12 -8.35 4.91
C ASP A 20 -17.82 -8.63 5.67
N PHE A 21 -17.95 -9.19 6.87
CA PHE A 21 -16.85 -9.63 7.74
C PHE A 21 -16.29 -10.99 7.34
N THR A 22 -16.40 -11.37 6.07
CA THR A 22 -15.76 -12.60 5.59
C THR A 22 -14.28 -12.30 5.35
N PRO A 23 -13.35 -12.98 6.03
CA PRO A 23 -11.94 -12.71 5.83
C PRO A 23 -11.50 -13.15 4.44
N ARG A 24 -10.70 -12.33 3.78
CA ARG A 24 -10.27 -12.53 2.39
C ARG A 24 -8.75 -12.54 2.31
N ASN A 25 -8.24 -13.30 1.34
CA ASN A 25 -6.83 -13.24 0.97
C ASN A 25 -6.71 -12.25 -0.18
N TYR A 26 -5.95 -11.19 0.04
CA TYR A 26 -5.61 -10.15 -0.92
C TYR A 26 -4.22 -10.42 -1.47
N ASP A 27 -4.06 -10.34 -2.78
CA ASP A 27 -2.80 -10.48 -3.49
C ASP A 27 -2.54 -9.19 -4.29
N VAL A 28 -1.30 -8.69 -4.24
CA VAL A 28 -0.84 -7.55 -5.06
C VAL A 28 0.56 -7.79 -5.57
N ARG A 29 0.79 -7.45 -6.83
CA ARG A 29 2.12 -7.44 -7.45
C ARG A 29 2.38 -6.09 -8.11
N ALA A 30 3.54 -5.52 -7.81
CA ALA A 30 4.03 -4.31 -8.41
C ALA A 30 5.38 -4.56 -9.08
N THR A 31 5.48 -4.18 -10.33
CA THR A 31 6.72 -4.09 -11.08
C THR A 31 6.93 -2.64 -11.50
N GLY A 32 8.15 -2.30 -11.91
CA GLY A 32 8.38 -0.98 -12.45
C GLY A 32 9.84 -0.70 -12.70
N THR A 33 10.12 0.55 -13.04
CA THR A 33 11.48 1.06 -13.20
C THR A 33 11.60 2.39 -12.46
N LEU A 34 12.57 2.47 -11.55
CA LEU A 34 12.90 3.70 -10.84
C LEU A 34 13.80 4.56 -11.72
N TYR A 35 13.46 5.84 -11.81
CA TYR A 35 14.22 6.84 -12.55
C TYR A 35 14.73 7.94 -11.61
N CYS A 36 15.96 8.35 -11.84
CA CYS A 36 16.62 9.49 -11.23
C CYS A 36 17.54 10.11 -12.28
N GLU A 37 17.74 11.43 -12.26
CA GLU A 37 18.72 12.09 -13.14
C GLU A 37 20.13 11.49 -12.95
N ASP A 38 20.50 11.18 -11.70
CA ASP A 38 21.68 10.37 -11.39
C ASP A 38 21.28 8.89 -11.27
N THR A 39 21.41 8.17 -12.37
CA THR A 39 21.08 6.74 -12.45
C THR A 39 21.98 5.86 -11.58
N SER A 40 23.09 6.38 -11.05
CA SER A 40 23.98 5.60 -10.19
C SER A 40 23.38 5.27 -8.82
N GLU A 41 22.26 5.89 -8.44
CA GLU A 41 21.62 5.64 -7.14
C GLU A 41 20.30 4.87 -7.22
N THR A 42 19.74 4.64 -8.42
CA THR A 42 18.46 3.92 -8.56
C THR A 42 18.58 2.44 -8.17
N HIS A 43 19.74 1.83 -8.34
CA HIS A 43 19.97 0.40 -8.07
C HIS A 43 20.23 0.07 -6.59
N LYS A 44 20.25 1.08 -5.72
CA LYS A 44 20.36 0.90 -4.26
C LYS A 44 19.04 1.21 -3.56
N ALA A 45 18.01 1.60 -4.31
CA ALA A 45 16.73 1.93 -3.75
C ALA A 45 16.08 0.69 -3.14
N SER A 46 15.67 0.80 -1.88
CA SER A 46 14.92 -0.24 -1.17
C SER A 46 13.43 0.03 -1.33
N ILE A 47 12.68 -0.99 -1.75
CA ILE A 47 11.25 -0.91 -1.98
C ILE A 47 10.57 -1.81 -0.95
N ILE A 48 9.67 -1.24 -0.17
CA ILE A 48 8.81 -1.95 0.76
C ILE A 48 7.38 -1.89 0.22
N LEU A 49 6.74 -3.04 0.15
CA LEU A 49 5.31 -3.15 -0.10
C LEU A 49 4.63 -3.37 1.25
N ALA A 50 3.70 -2.49 1.58
CA ALA A 50 2.93 -2.56 2.81
C ALA A 50 1.45 -2.34 2.55
N ASP A 51 0.60 -2.72 3.49
CA ASP A 51 -0.79 -2.25 3.57
C ASP A 51 -0.94 -1.14 4.60
N ILE A 52 -1.72 -0.12 4.25
CA ILE A 52 -2.07 0.98 5.13
C ILE A 52 -3.51 0.77 5.61
N ASP A 53 -3.65 0.40 6.87
CA ASP A 53 -4.95 0.25 7.51
C ASP A 53 -5.62 1.63 7.76
N SER A 54 -6.33 2.19 6.78
CA SER A 54 -7.05 3.47 6.98
C SER A 54 -8.22 3.36 7.97
N LEU A 55 -8.58 2.15 8.44
CA LEU A 55 -9.76 1.93 9.28
C LEU A 55 -9.50 2.09 10.80
N TYR A 56 -8.24 2.20 11.24
CA TYR A 56 -7.88 2.30 12.67
C TYR A 56 -7.39 3.69 13.08
N VAL A 57 -8.21 4.72 12.85
CA VAL A 57 -7.90 6.13 13.18
C VAL A 57 -8.02 6.45 14.70
N SER A 58 -8.21 5.46 15.58
CA SER A 58 -8.53 5.73 16.99
C SER A 58 -7.88 4.83 18.04
N LEU A 59 -6.90 3.99 17.68
CA LEU A 59 -6.11 3.25 18.66
C LEU A 59 -4.63 3.69 18.60
N PRO A 60 -4.02 4.10 19.73
CA PRO A 60 -2.65 4.63 19.79
C PRO A 60 -1.56 3.55 19.60
N SER A 61 -1.89 2.43 18.96
CA SER A 61 -1.00 1.26 18.80
C SER A 61 -1.05 0.63 17.41
N VAL A 62 -1.80 1.19 16.46
CA VAL A 62 -1.79 0.77 15.05
C VAL A 62 -0.85 1.70 14.29
N LEU A 63 0.44 1.60 14.63
CA LEU A 63 1.56 2.23 13.93
C LEU A 63 2.34 1.20 13.10
N TYR A 64 1.69 0.07 12.78
CA TYR A 64 2.28 -0.99 12.00
C TYR A 64 1.53 -1.03 10.69
N ASP A 65 2.07 -0.37 9.67
CA ASP A 65 1.76 -0.76 8.30
C ASP A 65 2.17 -2.24 8.17
N ASP A 66 1.26 -3.07 7.66
CA ASP A 66 1.53 -4.50 7.51
C ASP A 66 2.51 -4.66 6.34
N ILE A 67 3.79 -4.84 6.66
CA ILE A 67 4.83 -5.10 5.66
C ILE A 67 4.56 -6.45 5.02
N LEU A 68 4.19 -6.41 3.75
CA LEU A 68 3.87 -7.59 2.97
C LEU A 68 5.13 -8.21 2.36
N ASN A 69 6.03 -7.35 1.86
CA ASN A 69 7.30 -7.77 1.29
C ASN A 69 8.29 -6.59 1.15
N TRP A 70 9.53 -6.90 0.80
CA TRP A 70 10.55 -5.92 0.44
C TRP A 70 11.44 -6.43 -0.70
N THR A 71 12.03 -5.52 -1.45
CA THR A 71 13.02 -5.81 -2.49
C THR A 71 13.97 -4.64 -2.68
N VAL A 72 15.03 -4.84 -3.46
CA VAL A 72 15.95 -3.79 -3.88
C VAL A 72 15.89 -3.68 -5.38
N ALA A 73 15.92 -2.46 -5.90
CA ALA A 73 15.95 -2.23 -7.34
C ALA A 73 17.22 -2.83 -7.97
N GLY A 74 17.06 -3.40 -9.17
CA GLY A 74 18.16 -3.90 -9.98
C GLY A 74 19.04 -2.78 -10.55
N LYS A 75 20.14 -3.17 -11.21
CA LYS A 75 21.11 -2.24 -11.82
C LYS A 75 20.52 -1.26 -12.83
N ASP A 76 19.38 -1.60 -13.42
CA ASP A 76 18.63 -0.78 -14.36
C ASP A 76 17.43 -0.07 -13.71
N GLY A 77 17.38 0.00 -12.38
CA GLY A 77 16.28 0.57 -11.60
C GLY A 77 15.03 -0.30 -11.58
N LYS A 78 15.04 -1.50 -12.18
CA LYS A 78 13.85 -2.36 -12.22
C LYS A 78 13.58 -3.03 -10.88
N PHE A 79 12.31 -3.19 -10.56
CA PHE A 79 11.88 -3.96 -9.40
C PHE A 79 10.67 -4.84 -9.75
N ASP A 80 10.50 -5.87 -8.94
CA ASP A 80 9.37 -6.79 -8.95
C ASP A 80 9.13 -7.22 -7.50
N ILE A 81 7.96 -6.89 -6.98
CA ILE A 81 7.56 -7.15 -5.61
C ILE A 81 6.13 -7.68 -5.56
N TYR A 82 5.92 -8.69 -4.74
CA TYR A 82 4.64 -9.34 -4.54
C TYR A 82 4.35 -9.49 -3.06
N GLY A 83 3.12 -9.24 -2.65
CA GLY A 83 2.67 -9.37 -1.27
C GLY A 83 1.28 -9.99 -1.21
N THR A 84 1.02 -10.65 -0.07
CA THR A 84 -0.28 -11.21 0.26
C THR A 84 -0.67 -10.76 1.65
N GLU A 85 -1.94 -10.43 1.84
CA GLU A 85 -2.52 -10.18 3.14
C GLU A 85 -3.78 -10.99 3.36
N TRP A 86 -4.05 -11.34 4.62
CA TRP A 86 -5.30 -11.93 5.04
C TRP A 86 -6.01 -10.98 6.00
N GLY A 87 -7.12 -10.39 5.55
CA GLY A 87 -7.79 -9.30 6.27
C GLY A 87 -9.31 -9.32 6.13
N PHE A 88 -9.97 -8.65 7.09
CA PHE A 88 -11.42 -8.40 7.08
C PHE A 88 -11.76 -7.05 6.46
N THR A 89 -10.79 -6.14 6.45
CA THR A 89 -10.90 -4.75 6.03
C THR A 89 -10.53 -4.59 4.56
N LYS A 90 -10.65 -3.35 4.09
CA LYS A 90 -10.20 -2.94 2.77
C LYS A 90 -8.67 -2.91 2.79
N PHE A 91 -8.08 -3.61 1.83
CA PHE A 91 -6.64 -3.66 1.61
C PHE A 91 -6.20 -2.49 0.74
N GLU A 92 -5.34 -1.60 1.25
CA GLU A 92 -4.87 -0.35 0.65
C GLU A 92 -3.33 -0.34 0.46
N PRO A 93 -2.81 -1.10 -0.52
CA PRO A 93 -1.39 -1.32 -0.65
C PRO A 93 -0.61 -0.06 -1.07
N VAL A 94 0.59 0.06 -0.53
CA VAL A 94 1.52 1.16 -0.76
C VAL A 94 2.92 0.63 -1.04
N LEU A 95 3.64 1.31 -1.93
CA LEU A 95 5.08 1.20 -2.06
C LEU A 95 5.76 2.34 -1.31
N TYR A 96 6.63 2.02 -0.37
CA TYR A 96 7.61 2.94 0.19
C TYR A 96 8.96 2.69 -0.46
N ILE A 97 9.61 3.74 -0.95
CA ILE A 97 10.85 3.63 -1.69
C ILE A 97 11.89 4.53 -1.02
N ALA A 98 12.88 3.92 -0.38
CA ALA A 98 14.02 4.63 0.21
C ALA A 98 15.15 4.74 -0.81
N HIS A 99 15.69 5.95 -1.02
CA HIS A 99 16.69 6.22 -2.06
C HIS A 99 17.53 7.47 -1.79
N HIS A 100 18.58 7.67 -2.59
CA HIS A 100 19.47 8.84 -2.53
C HIS A 100 19.35 9.78 -3.75
N CYS A 101 18.28 9.66 -4.54
CA CYS A 101 18.08 10.49 -5.73
C CYS A 101 18.02 11.99 -5.38
N GLY A 102 18.96 12.79 -5.92
CA GLY A 102 19.01 14.23 -5.67
C GLY A 102 19.71 14.63 -4.36
N ASP A 103 19.93 13.69 -3.43
CA ASP A 103 20.72 13.88 -2.21
C ASP A 103 21.51 12.60 -1.87
N TRP A 104 22.81 12.63 -2.15
CA TRP A 104 23.71 11.50 -1.88
C TRP A 104 24.06 11.31 -0.39
N LYS A 105 23.75 12.29 0.46
CA LYS A 105 24.06 12.24 1.90
C LYS A 105 22.90 11.71 2.72
N ASN A 106 21.69 12.11 2.36
CA ASN A 106 20.49 11.80 3.11
C ASN A 106 19.65 10.76 2.38
N ILE A 107 19.04 9.83 3.12
CA ILE A 107 18.05 8.91 2.54
C ILE A 107 16.74 9.68 2.42
N LEU A 108 16.18 9.70 1.22
CA LEU A 108 14.86 10.23 0.91
C LEU A 108 13.84 9.10 0.79
N GLN A 109 12.56 9.44 0.93
CA GLN A 109 11.47 8.49 0.80
C GLN A 109 10.43 8.96 -0.22
N SER A 110 10.15 8.11 -1.19
CA SER A 110 9.01 8.23 -2.10
C SER A 110 7.89 7.27 -1.69
N ARG A 111 6.64 7.63 -1.97
CA ARG A 111 5.47 6.77 -1.73
C ARG A 111 4.60 6.70 -2.95
N VAL A 112 4.17 5.48 -3.28
CA VAL A 112 3.21 5.23 -4.36
C VAL A 112 2.05 4.43 -3.80
N VAL A 113 0.87 5.05 -3.72
CA VAL A 113 -0.36 4.35 -3.36
C VAL A 113 -0.83 3.54 -4.57
N LEU A 114 -1.03 2.24 -4.38
CA LEU A 114 -1.51 1.36 -5.45
C LEU A 114 -3.04 1.39 -5.48
N ASP A 115 -3.60 1.58 -6.68
CA ASP A 115 -5.05 1.59 -6.89
C ASP A 115 -5.65 0.20 -6.59
N GLN A 116 -6.86 0.19 -6.02
CA GLN A 116 -7.62 -1.02 -5.70
C GLN A 116 -7.81 -1.98 -6.89
N LYS A 117 -7.76 -1.47 -8.12
CA LYS A 117 -7.82 -2.32 -9.32
C LYS A 117 -6.65 -3.30 -9.45
N TYR A 118 -5.54 -3.08 -8.74
CA TYR A 118 -4.37 -3.98 -8.70
C TYR A 118 -4.41 -4.99 -7.55
N VAL A 119 -5.49 -4.99 -6.76
CA VAL A 119 -5.69 -5.89 -5.63
C VAL A 119 -6.62 -7.02 -6.05
N PHE A 120 -6.20 -8.26 -5.82
CA PHE A 120 -6.97 -9.44 -6.20
C PHE A 120 -7.34 -10.29 -5.02
N TYR A 121 -8.53 -10.87 -5.10
CA TYR A 121 -8.90 -12.00 -4.24
C TYR A 121 -8.27 -13.26 -4.80
N LYS A 122 -7.68 -14.08 -3.92
CA LYS A 122 -6.99 -15.34 -4.24
C LYS A 122 -7.91 -16.35 -4.94
N SER A 123 -8.11 -16.12 -6.24
CA SER A 123 -8.81 -16.97 -7.22
C SER A 123 -8.75 -16.40 -8.64
N ASP A 124 -8.38 -15.12 -8.81
CA ASP A 124 -8.13 -14.52 -10.11
C ASP A 124 -6.62 -14.44 -10.37
N GLU A 125 -6.08 -15.26 -11.27
CA GLU A 125 -4.69 -15.17 -11.77
C GLU A 125 -4.32 -13.69 -11.99
N PHE A 126 -3.30 -13.14 -11.34
CA PHE A 126 -2.83 -11.73 -11.43
C PHE A 126 -3.30 -10.96 -12.68
N LYS A 127 -4.54 -10.45 -12.69
CA LYS A 127 -5.13 -9.95 -13.95
C LYS A 127 -4.55 -8.60 -14.32
N LEU A 128 -4.08 -7.83 -13.33
CA LEU A 128 -3.42 -6.55 -13.53
C LEU A 128 -2.20 -6.46 -12.59
N VAL A 129 -1.05 -6.15 -13.17
CA VAL A 129 0.17 -5.87 -12.41
C VAL A 129 0.39 -4.37 -12.49
N PHE A 130 0.64 -3.71 -11.35
CA PHE A 130 1.11 -2.33 -11.39
C PHE A 130 2.46 -2.32 -12.11
N ASN A 131 2.60 -1.56 -13.18
CA ASN A 131 3.83 -1.51 -13.96
C ASN A 131 4.08 -0.11 -14.50
N GLU A 132 4.78 0.69 -13.72
CA GLU A 132 5.01 2.11 -14.04
C GLU A 132 6.49 2.48 -13.92
N SER A 133 6.83 3.59 -14.57
CA SER A 133 8.11 4.28 -14.33
C SER A 133 7.92 5.32 -13.22
N ILE A 134 8.73 5.23 -12.17
CA ILE A 134 8.62 6.08 -10.98
C ILE A 134 9.80 7.04 -10.96
N ASP A 135 9.51 8.33 -11.13
CA ASP A 135 10.49 9.41 -10.96
C ASP A 135 10.70 9.68 -9.47
N LEU A 136 11.88 9.35 -8.97
CA LEU A 136 12.25 9.50 -7.57
C LEU A 136 12.47 10.97 -7.16
N TYR A 137 12.73 11.87 -8.11
CA TYR A 137 12.95 13.28 -7.79
C TYR A 137 11.63 13.99 -7.45
N ASN A 138 10.59 13.71 -8.23
CA ASN A 138 9.29 14.37 -8.15
C ASN A 138 8.28 13.69 -7.20
N ASN A 139 8.54 12.45 -6.78
CA ASN A 139 7.68 11.70 -5.86
C ASN A 139 8.19 11.69 -4.40
N ASN A 140 9.16 12.55 -4.09
CA ASN A 140 9.69 12.71 -2.74
C ASN A 140 8.62 13.24 -1.79
N ILE A 141 8.37 12.52 -0.70
CA ILE A 141 7.65 13.05 0.44
C ILE A 141 8.68 13.74 1.38
N GLY A 142 9.37 14.77 0.88
CA GLY A 142 10.29 15.57 1.70
C GLY A 142 11.46 14.82 2.37
N ASP A 143 12.27 15.58 3.12
CA ASP A 143 13.44 15.08 3.84
C ASP A 143 12.99 14.44 5.16
N TYR A 144 12.92 13.10 5.22
CA TYR A 144 12.70 12.39 6.48
C TYR A 144 14.02 12.16 7.22
N TYR A 145 13.98 12.24 8.54
CA TYR A 145 15.09 11.78 9.37
C TYR A 145 15.11 10.25 9.38
N GLU A 146 16.28 9.64 9.56
CA GLU A 146 16.49 8.18 9.55
C GLU A 146 15.57 7.41 10.53
N GLU A 147 15.04 8.12 11.53
CA GLU A 147 14.11 7.64 12.57
C GLU A 147 12.66 7.51 12.07
N ASP A 148 12.31 8.24 11.00
CA ASP A 148 10.96 8.30 10.40
C ASP A 148 10.83 7.41 9.15
N ILE A 149 11.94 6.80 8.69
CA ILE A 149 11.94 5.84 7.58
C ILE A 149 11.29 4.55 8.08
N TYR A 150 10.07 4.28 7.62
CA TYR A 150 9.31 3.10 7.99
C TYR A 150 9.52 1.94 6.99
N PRO A 151 9.84 0.72 7.48
CA PRO A 151 10.33 0.41 8.82
C PRO A 151 11.78 0.87 9.03
N PRO A 152 12.22 1.06 10.28
CA PRO A 152 13.60 1.42 10.57
C PRO A 152 14.55 0.40 9.94
N LEU A 153 15.42 0.89 9.07
CA LEU A 153 16.48 0.09 8.45
C LEU A 153 17.38 -0.45 9.57
N ASP A 154 17.11 -1.68 10.01
CA ASP A 154 17.88 -2.32 11.08
C ASP A 154 19.31 -2.59 10.59
N LYS A 155 20.22 -1.67 10.93
CA LYS A 155 21.65 -1.74 10.59
C LYS A 155 22.32 -3.04 11.08
N LYS A 156 21.71 -3.81 12.00
CA LYS A 156 22.25 -5.08 12.49
C LYS A 156 21.89 -6.28 11.63
N LYS A 157 20.89 -6.18 10.74
CA LYS A 157 20.46 -7.29 9.88
C LYS A 157 21.14 -7.33 8.51
N GLY A 158 22.08 -6.43 8.25
CA GLY A 158 22.87 -6.44 7.01
C GLY A 158 22.05 -6.10 5.77
N TYR A 159 21.00 -5.28 5.91
CA TYR A 159 20.31 -4.67 4.78
C TYR A 159 21.15 -3.51 4.23
N PHE A 160 22.30 -3.84 3.61
CA PHE A 160 23.15 -2.94 2.82
C PHE A 160 23.76 -3.73 1.66
#